data_AF-A0A0Q5LE74-F1
#
_entry.id   AF-A0A0Q5LE74-F1
#
_cell.length_a   1.000
_cell.length_b   1.000
_cell.length_c   1.000
_cell.angle_alpha   90.00
_cell.angle_beta   90.00
_cell.angle_gamma   90.00
#
_symmetry.space_group_name_H-M   'P 1'
#
loop_
_entity.id
_entity.type
_entity.pdbx_description
1 polymer ?
#
loop_
_entity_poly.entity_id
_entity_poly.type
_entity_poly.pdbx_seq_one_letter_code
_entity_poly.pdbx_strand_id
1 'polypeptide(L)'
;MRHSERLAIAAHLHVLLRRKTGRVTDTEWMAADRAYALEIVRFSRERAQSDGLPELNEWADKLEAATYQAAAAPAPRRPLAQALAPQPPERPPVPDRYVGGIR
;
A
#
# COMPACT_ATOMS: atom_id res chain seq x y z
N MET A 1 3.30 4.67 14.24
CA MET A 1 2.74 5.65 13.28
C MET A 1 1.25 5.39 13.08
N ARG A 2 0.41 6.42 12.99
CA ARG A 2 -1.04 6.27 12.74
C ARG A 2 -1.30 5.99 11.25
N HIS A 3 -2.43 5.35 10.96
CA HIS A 3 -2.81 5.05 9.57
C HIS A 3 -3.05 6.32 8.74
N SER A 4 -3.67 7.35 9.33
CA SER A 4 -3.89 8.65 8.67
C SER A 4 -2.58 9.34 8.23
N GLU A 5 -1.51 9.21 9.02
CA GLU A 5 -0.20 9.76 8.67
C GLU A 5 0.41 9.04 7.47
N ARG A 6 0.27 7.70 7.42
CA ARG A 6 0.70 6.90 6.25
C ARG A 6 -0.08 7.27 5.00
N LEU A 7 -1.39 7.44 5.13
CA LEU A 7 -2.25 7.82 4.02
C LEU A 7 -1.87 9.20 3.46
N ALA A 8 -1.52 10.16 4.31
CA ALA A 8 -1.05 11.47 3.88
C ALA A 8 0.28 11.40 3.09
N ILE A 9 1.21 10.50 3.49
CA ILE A 9 2.45 10.25 2.75
C ILE A 9 2.16 9.57 1.40
N ALA A 10 1.31 8.54 1.40
CA ALA A 10 0.90 7.85 0.20
C ALA A 10 0.21 8.80 -0.80
N ALA A 11 -0.63 9.73 -0.32
CA ALA A 11 -1.32 10.71 -1.15
C ALA A 11 -0.36 11.70 -1.81
N HIS A 12 0.65 12.18 -1.06
CA HIS A 12 1.67 13.04 -1.66
C HIS A 12 2.44 12.31 -2.76
N LEU A 13 2.86 11.07 -2.51
CA LEU A 13 3.57 10.28 -3.51
C LEU A 13 2.68 9.98 -4.73
N HIS A 14 1.40 9.67 -4.53
CA HIS A 14 0.42 9.50 -5.61
C HIS A 14 0.34 10.74 -6.52
N VAL A 15 0.14 11.92 -5.94
CA VAL A 15 0.03 13.18 -6.70
C VAL A 15 1.30 13.44 -7.49
N LEU A 16 2.45 13.17 -6.88
CA LEU A 16 3.76 13.34 -7.49
C LEU A 16 3.95 12.43 -8.71
N LEU A 17 3.68 11.14 -8.54
CA LEU A 17 3.75 10.13 -9.61
C LEU A 17 2.79 10.46 -10.76
N ARG A 18 1.54 10.84 -10.43
CA ARG A 18 0.55 11.23 -11.44
C ARG A 18 1.03 12.43 -12.25
N ARG A 19 1.59 13.44 -11.59
CA ARG A 19 2.03 14.69 -12.25
C ARG A 19 3.30 14.49 -13.08
N LYS A 20 4.27 13.72 -12.59
CA LYS A 20 5.60 13.64 -13.19
C LYS A 20 5.77 12.47 -14.16
N THR A 21 5.08 11.36 -13.93
CA THR A 21 5.22 10.14 -14.73
C THR A 21 3.90 9.70 -15.38
N GLY A 22 2.78 10.40 -15.11
CA GLY A 22 1.45 10.02 -15.58
C GLY A 22 0.87 8.77 -14.91
N ARG A 23 1.56 8.19 -13.91
CA ARG A 23 1.15 6.94 -13.27
C ARG A 23 0.15 7.21 -12.16
N VAL A 24 -1.04 6.64 -12.28
CA VAL A 24 -2.05 6.62 -11.21
C VAL A 24 -1.82 5.39 -10.35
N THR A 25 -1.75 5.57 -9.03
CA THR A 25 -1.51 4.51 -8.04
C THR A 25 -2.61 4.53 -6.97
N ASP A 26 -2.85 3.41 -6.30
CA ASP A 26 -3.88 3.34 -5.26
C ASP A 26 -3.33 3.80 -3.90
N THR A 27 -3.90 4.87 -3.37
CA THR A 27 -3.45 5.50 -2.12
C THR A 27 -3.72 4.65 -0.88
N GLU A 28 -4.87 3.98 -0.84
CA GLU A 28 -5.29 3.16 0.29
C GLU A 28 -4.40 1.91 0.38
N TRP A 29 -4.14 1.27 -0.76
CA TRP A 29 -3.23 0.12 -0.84
C TRP A 29 -1.79 0.50 -0.50
N MET A 30 -1.29 1.65 -0.94
CA MET A 30 0.03 2.14 -0.52
C MET A 30 0.14 2.33 0.99
N ALA A 31 -0.95 2.74 1.64
CA ALA A 31 -0.95 2.95 3.08
C ALA A 31 -1.18 1.65 3.87
N ALA A 32 -1.91 0.68 3.32
CA ALA A 32 -2.36 -0.52 4.01
C ALA A 32 -1.47 -1.74 3.79
N ASP A 33 -0.96 -1.95 2.56
CA ASP A 33 -0.20 -3.13 2.17
C ASP A 33 1.30 -2.84 2.03
N ARG A 34 2.12 -3.59 2.77
CA ARG A 34 3.57 -3.42 2.79
C ARG A 34 4.21 -3.78 1.45
N ALA A 35 3.79 -4.86 0.81
CA ALA A 35 4.43 -5.34 -0.41
C ALA A 35 4.17 -4.35 -1.55
N TYR A 36 2.93 -3.87 -1.66
CA TYR A 36 2.56 -2.84 -2.61
C TYR A 36 3.31 -1.53 -2.36
N ALA A 37 3.38 -1.06 -1.11
CA ALA A 37 4.13 0.15 -0.77
C ALA A 37 5.61 0.06 -1.21
N LEU A 38 6.27 -1.07 -0.96
CA LEU A 38 7.67 -1.28 -1.35
C LEU A 38 7.86 -1.35 -2.86
N GLU A 39 6.92 -1.93 -3.61
CA GLU A 39 6.97 -1.89 -5.07
C GLU A 39 6.83 -0.46 -5.60
N ILE A 40 5.97 0.36 -4.99
CA ILE A 40 5.87 1.78 -5.37
C ILE A 40 7.15 2.55 -5.01
N VAL A 41 7.80 2.25 -3.87
CA VAL A 41 9.11 2.82 -3.51
C VAL A 41 10.15 2.47 -4.57
N ARG A 42 10.25 1.20 -4.96
CA ARG A 42 11.17 0.74 -6.01
C ARG A 42 10.94 1.48 -7.32
N PHE A 43 9.69 1.55 -7.78
CA PHE A 43 9.31 2.28 -8.99
C PHE A 43 9.65 3.77 -8.91
N SER A 44 9.36 4.41 -7.78
CA SER A 44 9.63 5.84 -7.59
C SER A 44 11.12 6.14 -7.65
N ARG A 45 11.98 5.27 -7.09
CA ARG A 45 13.44 5.41 -7.15
C ARG A 45 14.00 5.23 -8.56
N GLU A 46 13.47 4.26 -9.32
CA GLU A 46 13.83 4.06 -10.73
C GLU A 46 13.51 5.29 -11.57
N ARG A 47 12.34 5.88 -11.34
CA ARG A 47 11.89 7.12 -12.01
C ARG A 47 12.68 8.34 -11.57
N ALA A 48 13.01 8.44 -10.29
CA ALA A 48 13.86 9.52 -9.79
C ALA A 48 15.22 9.56 -10.51
N GLN A 49 15.81 8.39 -10.77
CA GLN A 49 17.08 8.26 -11.49
C GLN A 49 16.93 8.50 -12.99
N SER A 50 15.94 7.85 -13.62
CA SER A 50 15.79 7.88 -15.09
C SER A 50 15.31 9.23 -15.61
N ASP A 51 14.38 9.86 -14.90
CA ASP A 51 13.72 11.10 -15.31
C ASP A 51 14.28 12.34 -14.58
N GLY A 52 15.29 12.17 -13.72
CA GLY A 52 15.94 13.26 -12.98
C GLY A 52 15.02 13.95 -11.96
N LEU A 53 14.22 13.17 -11.23
CA LEU A 53 13.17 13.64 -10.32
C LEU A 53 13.55 13.38 -8.85
N PRO A 54 14.44 14.19 -8.22
CA PRO A 54 14.91 13.93 -6.85
C PRO A 54 13.78 13.98 -5.81
N GLU A 55 12.73 14.76 -6.07
CA GLU A 55 11.52 14.83 -5.22
C GLU A 55 10.84 13.46 -5.02
N LEU A 56 10.93 12.55 -6.02
CA LEU A 56 10.39 11.20 -5.89
C LEU A 56 11.19 10.36 -4.89
N ASN A 57 12.51 10.53 -4.80
CA ASN A 57 13.32 9.81 -3.82
C ASN A 57 12.93 10.22 -2.39
N GLU A 58 12.80 11.53 -2.13
CA GLU A 58 12.46 12.04 -0.80
C GLU A 58 11.12 11.49 -0.28
N TRP A 59 10.11 11.40 -1.15
CA TRP A 59 8.82 10.84 -0.77
C TRP A 59 8.82 9.31 -0.72
N ALA A 60 9.63 8.65 -1.54
CA ALA A 60 9.84 7.21 -1.47
C ALA A 60 10.51 6.82 -0.13
N ASP A 61 11.50 7.57 0.34
CA ASP A 61 12.15 7.36 1.64
C ASP A 61 11.16 7.51 2.80
N LYS A 62 10.30 8.54 2.73
CA LYS A 62 9.23 8.73 3.72
C LYS A 62 8.24 7.56 3.75
N LEU A 63 7.81 7.07 2.58
CA LEU A 63 6.90 5.94 2.48
C LEU A 63 7.54 4.63 2.98
N GLU A 64 8.81 4.41 2.65
CA GLU A 64 9.58 3.25 3.11
C GLU A 64 9.69 3.24 4.64
N ALA A 65 10.13 4.36 5.23
CA ALA A 65 10.23 4.51 6.68
C ALA A 65 8.87 4.30 7.37
N ALA A 66 7.81 4.89 6.82
CA ALA A 66 6.45 4.75 7.33
C ALA A 66 5.94 3.29 7.30
N THR A 67 6.27 2.57 6.23
CA THR A 67 5.95 1.15 6.05
C THR A 67 6.64 0.28 7.10
N TYR A 68 7.95 0.49 7.33
CA TYR A 68 8.69 -0.26 8.34
C TYR A 68 8.26 0.06 9.78
N GLN A 69 7.97 1.33 10.08
CA GLN A 69 7.45 1.73 11.38
C GLN A 69 6.07 1.12 11.68
N ALA A 70 5.23 0.95 10.66
CA ALA A 70 3.94 0.27 10.81
C ALA A 70 4.11 -1.23 11.07
N ALA A 71 5.08 -1.88 10.41
CA ALA A 71 5.39 -3.28 10.64
C ALA A 71 6.01 -3.55 12.03
N ALA A 72 6.72 -2.58 12.60
CA ALA A 72 7.29 -2.66 13.94
C ALA A 72 6.27 -2.47 15.08
N ALA A 73 5.05 -1.99 14.78
CA ALA A 73 4.02 -1.85 15.79
C ALA A 73 3.54 -3.24 16.24
N PRO A 74 3.48 -3.52 17.56
CA PRO A 74 3.02 -4.81 18.06
C PRO A 74 1.58 -5.05 17.59
N ALA A 75 1.33 -6.19 16.94
CA ALA A 75 -0.01 -6.59 16.57
C ALA A 75 -0.92 -6.56 17.81
N PRO A 76 -2.18 -6.06 17.71
CA PRO A 76 -3.10 -6.11 18.83
C PRO A 76 -3.26 -7.58 19.26
N ARG A 77 -2.82 -7.88 20.49
CA ARG A 77 -2.93 -9.22 21.07
C ARG A 77 -4.42 -9.54 21.17
N ARG A 78 -4.93 -10.42 20.30
CA ARG A 78 -6.28 -10.95 20.46
C ARG A 78 -6.35 -11.67 21.81
N PRO A 79 -7.33 -11.37 22.66
CA PRO A 79 -7.52 -12.14 23.89
C PRO A 79 -7.79 -13.60 23.52
N LEU A 80 -7.21 -14.54 24.27
CA LEU A 80 -7.28 -15.98 24.02
C LEU A 80 -8.73 -16.48 23.82
N ALA A 81 -9.70 -15.84 24.48
CA ALA A 81 -11.13 -16.10 24.32
C ALA A 81 -11.66 -15.93 22.89
N GLN A 82 -11.09 -15.02 22.08
CA GLN A 82 -11.43 -14.86 20.66
C GLN A 82 -10.73 -15.89 19.76
N ALA A 83 -9.59 -16.45 20.20
CA ALA A 83 -8.88 -17.48 19.45
C ALA A 83 -9.54 -18.87 19.57
N LEU A 84 -10.34 -19.08 20.61
CA LEU A 84 -11.07 -20.32 20.89
C LEU A 84 -12.50 -20.31 20.34
N ALA A 85 -12.96 -19.22 19.73
CA ALA A 85 -14.29 -19.15 19.15
C ALA A 85 -14.37 -20.07 17.92
N PRO A 86 -15.42 -20.92 17.81
CA PRO A 86 -15.58 -21.81 16.66
C PRO A 86 -15.71 -20.98 15.39
N GLN A 87 -14.86 -21.27 14.41
CA GLN A 87 -14.93 -20.63 13.10
C GLN A 87 -16.21 -21.11 12.37
N PRO A 88 -17.02 -20.20 11.79
CA PRO A 88 -18.09 -20.63 10.90
C PRO A 88 -17.49 -21.37 9.70
N PRO A 89 -18.18 -22.38 9.14
CA PRO A 89 -17.69 -23.13 7.99
C PRO A 89 -17.39 -22.17 6.83
N GLU A 90 -16.20 -22.30 6.24
CA GLU A 90 -15.82 -21.61 5.01
C GLU A 90 -16.85 -21.90 3.93
N ARG A 91 -17.54 -20.87 3.46
CA ARG A 91 -18.32 -20.95 2.23
C ARG A 91 -17.32 -21.00 1.07
N PRO A 92 -17.35 -22.02 0.19
CA PRO A 92 -16.49 -22.03 -0.98
C PRO A 92 -16.77 -20.78 -1.83
N PRO A 93 -15.73 -20.16 -2.43
CA PRO A 93 -15.91 -19.01 -3.28
C PRO A 93 -16.78 -19.40 -4.48
N VAL A 94 -17.95 -18.78 -4.60
CA VAL A 94 -18.70 -18.76 -5.86
C VAL A 94 -17.83 -18.00 -6.88
N PRO A 95 -17.44 -18.60 -8.02
CA PRO A 95 -16.73 -17.86 -9.04
C PRO A 95 -17.68 -16.81 -9.61
N ASP A 96 -17.35 -15.54 -9.41
CA ASP A 96 -18.05 -14.44 -10.06
C ASP A 96 -17.83 -14.59 -11.58
N ARG A 97 -18.95 -14.75 -12.29
CA ARG A 97 -19.02 -15.05 -13.71
C ARG A 97 -18.47 -13.86 -14.49
N TYR A 98 -17.27 -14.00 -15.07
CA TYR A 98 -16.71 -13.01 -15.99
C TYR A 98 -17.65 -12.78 -17.19
N VAL A 99 -18.27 -11.61 -17.27
CA VAL A 99 -18.97 -11.11 -18.47
C VAL A 99 -18.66 -9.63 -18.64
N GLY A 100 -17.67 -9.35 -19.49
CA GLY A 100 -17.32 -7.98 -19.85
C GLY A 100 -16.23 -7.99 -20.93
N GLY A 101 -16.62 -8.37 -22.15
CA GLY A 101 -15.72 -8.33 -23.30
C GLY A 101 -15.17 -6.92 -23.52
N ILE A 102 -13.85 -6.81 -23.54
CA ILE A 102 -13.14 -5.64 -24.05
C ILE A 102 -13.38 -5.56 -25.57
N ARG A 103 -14.06 -4.51 -26.00
CA ARG A 103 -14.15 -4.09 -27.41
C ARG A 103 -13.18 -2.96 -27.64
#